data_AF-A0A947TB21-F1
#
_entry.id   AF-A0A947TB21-F1
#
_cell.length_a   1.000
_cell.length_b   1.000
_cell.length_c   1.000
_cell.angle_alpha   90.00
_cell.angle_beta   90.00
_cell.angle_gamma   90.00
#
_symmetry.space_group_name_H-M   'P 1'
#
loop_
_entity.id
_entity.type
_entity.pdbx_description
1 polymer ?
#
loop_
_entity_poly.entity_id
_entity_poly.type
_entity_poly.pdbx_seq_one_letter_code
_entity_poly.pdbx_strand_id
1 'polypeptide(L)'
;MSYRVRSRHQLTDDQVANASGALTATLNRQQWLTDWLAHAMIDLEQVVMNPDVQPHVRFFLKGGRALAYLFGRPQDGANDWDSQVLIDPDLPADEWYAVYRKVSNRLLVALMRKKAEFYSLLNANAAQLIHLPLPIGIAADPFADAAPDPGSLPETPSTQRDLEDEEAPFSRSCKAELIDVGMPRRDTIECREQWVQLAQDIIRPTDGMPIPGFAYYIDEYLTMVREFFAGEPRAQAKAHKRIERLAELMARDGAAIAILHAYERIPNGILQIAAQPVAAFAASQLAPARQPLHYVLIELLDQFATAYEMELEPLLAAQFAEYLVEWMPQAEALSQHNALARFRLSVDATPMADAIGFGQWLSDRLQAHVAGRAALIATQREAIDALIRALYADSIFDQQSELELQMAIGGSLAAALHAQYEHARGAKLEPVGKVTIGLYYTDRATDPATAIELVKPLLAPFVDPQPGALFQMDDSHPGRLLLFAANVEIIEPFGPYEPLVIEIVAKRVRVRPLISFIWGFPVLSLRDLILEYQTRAAHVVEFAMRGMLRRTARSLTDMLMKVRQ
;
A
#
# COMPACT_ATOMS: atom_id res chain seq x y z
N MET A 1 -32.27 -21.67 4.46
CA MET A 1 -31.42 -22.87 4.65
C MET A 1 -30.23 -22.47 5.52
N SER A 2 -29.91 -23.22 6.56
CA SER A 2 -28.73 -22.98 7.42
C SER A 2 -27.88 -24.23 7.44
N TYR A 3 -26.64 -24.15 6.95
CA TYR A 3 -25.69 -25.25 7.05
C TYR A 3 -25.21 -25.38 8.49
N ARG A 4 -25.04 -26.62 8.96
CA ARG A 4 -24.61 -26.91 10.33
C ARG A 4 -23.54 -27.98 10.33
N VAL A 5 -22.50 -27.76 11.12
CA VAL A 5 -21.54 -28.79 11.50
C VAL A 5 -22.13 -29.55 12.68
N ARG A 6 -21.97 -30.87 12.69
CA ARG A 6 -22.38 -31.76 13.79
C ARG A 6 -21.17 -32.58 14.22
N SER A 7 -20.93 -32.69 15.52
CA SER A 7 -19.79 -33.43 16.09
C SER A 7 -20.17 -34.11 17.40
N ARG A 8 -19.46 -35.21 17.70
CA ARG A 8 -19.51 -35.90 19.00
C ARG A 8 -18.73 -35.14 20.09
N HIS A 9 -17.87 -34.21 19.70
CA HIS A 9 -17.08 -33.37 20.59
C HIS A 9 -17.45 -31.89 20.41
N GLN A 10 -17.16 -31.09 21.44
CA GLN A 10 -17.40 -29.64 21.40
C GLN A 10 -16.64 -29.01 20.22
N LEU A 11 -17.36 -28.20 19.43
CA LEU A 11 -16.82 -27.55 18.24
C LEU A 11 -16.12 -26.23 18.59
N THR A 12 -14.82 -26.14 18.34
CA THR A 12 -14.04 -24.90 18.47
C THR A 12 -14.39 -23.89 17.37
N ASP A 13 -14.02 -22.63 17.55
CA ASP A 13 -14.21 -21.60 16.51
C ASP A 13 -13.41 -21.93 15.25
N ASP A 14 -12.18 -22.43 15.38
CA ASP A 14 -11.34 -22.84 14.25
C ASP A 14 -11.98 -23.99 13.45
N GLN A 15 -12.60 -24.96 14.13
CA GLN A 15 -13.30 -26.06 13.46
C GLN A 15 -14.52 -25.55 12.67
N VAL A 16 -15.25 -24.57 13.19
CA VAL A 16 -16.39 -23.96 12.48
C VAL A 16 -15.92 -23.09 11.32
N ALA A 17 -14.81 -22.36 11.48
CA ALA A 17 -14.20 -21.57 10.42
C ALA A 17 -13.70 -22.47 9.28
N ASN A 18 -13.00 -23.56 9.61
CA ASN A 18 -12.54 -24.55 8.64
C ASN A 18 -13.69 -25.21 7.89
N ALA A 19 -14.76 -25.57 8.60
CA ALA A 19 -15.95 -26.13 7.97
C ALA A 19 -16.68 -25.13 7.07
N SER A 20 -16.70 -23.85 7.44
CA SER A 20 -17.26 -22.77 6.61
C SER A 20 -16.45 -22.58 5.33
N GLY A 21 -15.11 -22.52 5.42
CA GLY A 21 -14.23 -22.45 4.26
C GLY A 21 -14.34 -23.69 3.35
N ALA A 22 -14.43 -24.89 3.94
CA ALA A 22 -14.62 -26.12 3.19
C ALA A 22 -15.97 -26.17 2.46
N LEU A 23 -17.04 -25.67 3.10
CA LEU A 23 -18.36 -25.53 2.49
C LEU A 23 -18.31 -24.54 1.31
N THR A 24 -17.72 -23.36 1.50
CA THR A 24 -17.54 -22.37 0.42
C THR A 24 -16.78 -22.98 -0.77
N ALA A 25 -15.65 -23.66 -0.50
CA ALA A 25 -14.86 -24.30 -1.54
C ALA A 25 -15.64 -25.40 -2.30
N THR A 26 -16.46 -26.18 -1.59
CA THR A 26 -17.30 -27.24 -2.18
C THR A 26 -18.35 -26.64 -3.11
N LEU A 27 -19.00 -25.56 -2.69
CA LEU A 27 -20.01 -24.85 -3.49
C LEU A 27 -19.37 -24.19 -4.71
N ASN A 28 -18.23 -23.51 -4.56
CA ASN A 28 -17.53 -22.82 -5.65
C ASN A 28 -16.92 -23.77 -6.71
N ARG A 29 -16.92 -25.08 -6.48
CA ARG A 29 -16.55 -26.10 -7.48
C ARG A 29 -17.71 -26.48 -8.40
N GLN A 30 -18.94 -26.05 -8.09
CA GLN A 30 -20.09 -26.34 -8.92
C GLN A 30 -20.12 -25.38 -10.10
N GLN A 31 -19.99 -25.91 -11.33
CA GLN A 31 -19.93 -25.08 -12.54
C GLN A 31 -21.13 -24.13 -12.66
N TRP A 32 -22.34 -24.64 -12.42
CA TRP A 32 -23.56 -23.83 -12.47
C TRP A 32 -23.56 -22.67 -11.46
N LEU A 33 -22.90 -22.82 -10.31
CA LEU A 33 -22.82 -21.77 -9.31
C LEU A 33 -21.77 -20.74 -9.72
N THR A 34 -20.60 -21.21 -10.17
CA THR A 34 -19.51 -20.37 -10.67
C THR A 34 -19.96 -19.52 -11.85
N ASP A 35 -20.70 -20.09 -12.79
CA ASP A 35 -21.26 -19.37 -13.94
C ASP A 35 -22.25 -18.30 -13.46
N TRP A 36 -23.18 -18.64 -12.56
CA TRP A 36 -24.12 -17.67 -12.02
C TRP A 36 -23.42 -16.55 -11.24
N LEU A 37 -22.41 -16.87 -10.44
CA LEU A 37 -21.64 -15.89 -9.67
C LEU A 37 -20.87 -14.93 -10.59
N ALA A 38 -20.29 -15.43 -11.69
CA ALA A 38 -19.62 -14.61 -12.69
C ALA A 38 -20.59 -13.56 -13.28
N HIS A 39 -21.77 -14.00 -13.72
CA HIS A 39 -22.80 -13.10 -14.23
C HIS A 39 -23.31 -12.14 -13.14
N ALA A 40 -23.49 -12.63 -11.91
CA ALA A 40 -23.92 -11.80 -10.81
C ALA A 40 -22.92 -10.67 -10.52
N MET A 41 -21.62 -10.91 -10.60
CA MET A 41 -20.61 -9.85 -10.40
C MET A 41 -20.69 -8.77 -11.49
N ILE A 42 -20.83 -9.18 -12.75
CA ILE A 42 -20.96 -8.25 -13.88
C ILE A 42 -22.25 -7.43 -13.76
N ASP A 43 -23.35 -8.07 -13.36
CA ASP A 43 -24.61 -7.36 -13.10
C ASP A 43 -24.48 -6.36 -11.94
N LEU A 44 -23.78 -6.73 -10.87
CA LEU A 44 -23.53 -5.84 -9.73
C LEU A 44 -22.69 -4.63 -10.16
N GLU A 45 -21.65 -4.83 -10.97
CA GLU A 45 -20.89 -3.73 -11.58
C GLU A 45 -21.82 -2.78 -12.33
N GLN A 46 -22.64 -3.30 -13.25
CA GLN A 46 -23.54 -2.48 -14.08
C GLN A 46 -24.54 -1.67 -13.24
N VAL A 47 -25.05 -2.26 -12.15
CA VAL A 47 -25.97 -1.57 -11.23
C VAL A 47 -25.27 -0.45 -10.47
N VAL A 48 -24.02 -0.65 -10.06
CA VAL A 48 -23.23 0.32 -9.30
C VAL A 48 -22.67 1.43 -10.19
N MET A 49 -22.19 1.07 -11.39
CA MET A 49 -21.50 1.93 -12.36
C MET A 49 -22.47 2.70 -13.27
N ASN A 50 -23.47 3.34 -12.69
CA ASN A 50 -24.42 4.18 -13.43
C ASN A 50 -23.75 5.49 -13.91
N PRO A 51 -24.17 6.08 -15.06
CA PRO A 51 -23.60 7.31 -15.61
C PRO A 51 -23.44 8.47 -14.61
N ASP A 52 -24.37 8.64 -13.66
CA ASP A 52 -24.34 9.73 -12.68
C ASP A 52 -23.17 9.66 -11.69
N VAL A 53 -22.57 8.48 -11.51
CA VAL A 53 -21.52 8.22 -10.50
C VAL A 53 -20.27 7.58 -11.10
N GLN A 54 -20.33 7.15 -12.37
CA GLN A 54 -19.27 6.44 -13.07
C GLN A 54 -17.88 7.11 -12.97
N PRO A 55 -17.74 8.45 -13.03
CA PRO A 55 -16.42 9.08 -12.90
C PRO A 55 -15.77 8.80 -11.54
N HIS A 56 -16.58 8.67 -10.48
CA HIS A 56 -16.14 8.64 -9.08
C HIS A 56 -16.28 7.27 -8.41
N VAL A 57 -16.68 6.24 -9.13
CA VAL A 57 -16.91 4.90 -8.56
C VAL A 57 -16.15 3.87 -9.37
N ARG A 58 -15.58 2.87 -8.70
CA ARG A 58 -15.03 1.66 -9.31
C ARG A 58 -15.59 0.43 -8.61
N PHE A 59 -15.87 -0.62 -9.38
CA PHE A 59 -16.23 -1.95 -8.87
C PHE A 59 -15.27 -2.95 -9.51
N PHE A 60 -14.76 -3.91 -8.73
CA PHE A 60 -13.88 -4.96 -9.24
C PHE A 60 -13.89 -6.20 -8.34
N LEU A 61 -13.57 -7.34 -8.93
CA LEU A 61 -13.24 -8.58 -8.25
C LEU A 61 -11.77 -8.53 -7.81
N LYS A 62 -11.46 -9.00 -6.60
CA LYS A 62 -10.11 -9.02 -6.02
C LYS A 62 -9.66 -10.43 -5.63
N GLY A 63 -8.45 -10.51 -5.08
CA GLY A 63 -7.90 -11.75 -4.54
C GLY A 63 -7.51 -12.76 -5.61
N GLY A 64 -7.31 -14.02 -5.18
CA GLY A 64 -6.76 -15.07 -6.04
C GLY A 64 -7.67 -15.48 -7.19
N ARG A 65 -9.00 -15.24 -7.09
CA ARG A 65 -9.92 -15.50 -8.21
C ARG A 65 -9.70 -14.47 -9.33
N ALA A 66 -9.68 -13.18 -9.03
CA ALA A 66 -9.39 -12.16 -10.03
C ALA A 66 -8.00 -12.33 -10.67
N LEU A 67 -7.00 -12.81 -9.92
CA LEU A 67 -5.70 -13.19 -10.51
C LEU A 67 -5.82 -14.32 -11.55
N ALA A 68 -6.71 -15.29 -11.32
CA ALA A 68 -6.96 -16.37 -12.29
C ALA A 68 -7.60 -15.83 -13.58
N TYR A 69 -8.49 -14.84 -13.48
CA TYR A 69 -9.01 -14.10 -14.64
C TYR A 69 -7.90 -13.33 -15.36
N LEU A 70 -7.02 -12.65 -14.63
CA LEU A 70 -5.86 -11.94 -15.19
C LEU A 70 -4.95 -12.87 -16.00
N PHE A 71 -4.81 -14.13 -15.56
CA PHE A 71 -4.05 -15.16 -16.26
C PHE A 71 -4.79 -15.86 -17.40
N GLY A 72 -6.03 -15.45 -17.71
CA GLY A 72 -6.86 -16.09 -18.73
C GLY A 72 -7.28 -17.51 -18.37
N ARG A 73 -7.30 -17.85 -17.07
CA ARG A 73 -7.68 -19.18 -16.54
C ARG A 73 -8.71 -19.04 -15.41
N PRO A 74 -9.88 -18.43 -15.66
CA PRO A 74 -10.89 -18.22 -14.62
C PRO A 74 -11.34 -19.52 -13.93
N GLN A 75 -11.25 -20.66 -14.62
CA GLN A 75 -11.55 -21.99 -14.08
C GLN A 75 -10.61 -22.43 -12.94
N ASP A 76 -9.39 -21.87 -12.87
CA ASP A 76 -8.43 -22.16 -11.79
C ASP A 76 -8.77 -21.37 -10.51
N GLY A 77 -9.75 -20.46 -10.58
CA GLY A 77 -10.27 -19.72 -9.44
C GLY A 77 -11.03 -20.63 -8.48
N ALA A 78 -10.36 -21.10 -7.41
CA ALA A 78 -10.97 -21.91 -6.36
C ALA A 78 -11.42 -21.11 -5.11
N ASN A 79 -11.06 -19.83 -5.03
CA ASN A 79 -11.26 -18.98 -3.85
C ASN A 79 -12.60 -18.24 -3.87
N ASP A 80 -12.86 -17.46 -2.82
CA ASP A 80 -14.08 -16.66 -2.65
C ASP A 80 -14.24 -15.60 -3.74
N TRP A 81 -15.47 -15.10 -3.91
CA TRP A 81 -15.78 -14.00 -4.83
C TRP A 81 -15.74 -12.69 -4.07
N ASP A 82 -14.52 -12.32 -3.66
CA ASP A 82 -14.25 -11.06 -3.00
C ASP A 82 -14.32 -9.92 -4.01
N SER A 83 -15.20 -8.97 -3.79
CA SER A 83 -15.34 -7.79 -4.63
C SER A 83 -15.24 -6.52 -3.80
N GLN A 84 -15.00 -5.41 -4.47
CA GLN A 84 -14.85 -4.14 -3.80
C GLN A 84 -15.42 -3.00 -4.62
N VAL A 85 -16.07 -2.07 -3.93
CA VAL A 85 -16.49 -0.77 -4.46
C VAL A 85 -15.59 0.31 -3.88
N LEU A 86 -14.98 1.10 -4.75
CA LEU A 86 -14.24 2.31 -4.37
C LEU A 86 -15.02 3.55 -4.79
N ILE A 87 -14.99 4.56 -3.94
CA ILE A 87 -15.52 5.89 -4.22
C ILE A 87 -14.37 6.88 -4.08
N ASP A 88 -14.22 7.74 -5.07
CA ASP A 88 -13.19 8.78 -5.16
C ASP A 88 -13.02 9.53 -3.82
N PRO A 89 -11.94 9.29 -3.06
CA PRO A 89 -11.77 9.86 -1.74
C PRO A 89 -11.46 11.37 -1.77
N ASP A 90 -11.16 11.93 -2.95
CA ASP A 90 -10.86 13.35 -3.14
C ASP A 90 -12.11 14.20 -3.40
N LEU A 91 -13.28 13.57 -3.50
CA LEU A 91 -14.54 14.28 -3.49
C LEU A 91 -14.72 15.12 -2.21
N PRO A 92 -15.36 16.30 -2.31
CA PRO A 92 -15.92 17.00 -1.17
C PRO A 92 -16.77 16.07 -0.30
N ALA A 93 -16.82 16.33 1.01
CA ALA A 93 -17.41 15.40 1.97
C ALA A 93 -18.89 15.11 1.67
N ASP A 94 -19.65 16.16 1.41
CA ASP A 94 -21.05 16.15 1.03
C ASP A 94 -21.28 15.38 -0.29
N GLU A 95 -20.46 15.64 -1.31
CA GLU A 95 -20.52 14.91 -2.58
C GLU A 95 -20.22 13.42 -2.40
N TRP A 96 -19.17 13.08 -1.64
CA TRP A 96 -18.81 11.69 -1.36
C TRP A 96 -19.95 10.94 -0.66
N TYR A 97 -20.54 11.53 0.38
CA TYR A 97 -21.66 10.91 1.10
C TYR A 97 -22.93 10.81 0.25
N ALA A 98 -23.13 11.72 -0.71
CA ALA A 98 -24.21 11.60 -1.68
C ALA A 98 -23.98 10.42 -2.64
N VAL A 99 -22.75 10.25 -3.16
CA VAL A 99 -22.37 9.11 -4.00
C VAL A 99 -22.50 7.79 -3.23
N TYR A 100 -21.93 7.72 -2.02
CA TYR A 100 -22.00 6.55 -1.13
C TYR A 100 -23.44 6.08 -0.93
N ARG A 101 -24.36 7.00 -0.61
CA ARG A 101 -25.76 6.67 -0.36
C ARG A 101 -26.43 6.09 -1.61
N LYS A 102 -26.16 6.68 -2.79
CA LYS A 102 -26.70 6.19 -4.07
C LYS A 102 -26.20 4.78 -4.39
N VAL A 103 -24.89 4.58 -4.28
CA VAL A 103 -24.21 3.30 -4.55
C VAL A 103 -24.66 2.21 -3.58
N SER A 104 -24.61 2.50 -2.27
CA SER A 104 -24.99 1.56 -1.22
C SER A 104 -26.44 1.07 -1.37
N ASN A 105 -27.39 2.00 -1.62
CA ASN A 105 -28.80 1.63 -1.81
C ASN A 105 -29.00 0.73 -3.04
N ARG A 106 -28.34 1.03 -4.16
CA ARG A 106 -28.42 0.22 -5.39
C ARG A 106 -27.83 -1.17 -5.18
N LEU A 107 -26.66 -1.23 -4.54
CA LEU A 107 -25.98 -2.48 -4.24
C LEU A 107 -26.83 -3.38 -3.32
N LEU A 108 -27.41 -2.83 -2.25
CA LEU A 108 -28.28 -3.58 -1.35
C LEU A 108 -29.50 -4.18 -2.07
N VAL A 109 -30.17 -3.39 -2.91
CA VAL A 109 -31.32 -3.87 -3.70
C VAL A 109 -30.90 -4.97 -4.67
N ALA A 110 -29.75 -4.83 -5.33
CA ALA A 110 -29.24 -5.84 -6.25
C ALA A 110 -28.86 -7.14 -5.53
N LEU A 111 -28.15 -7.06 -4.39
CA LEU A 111 -27.81 -8.22 -3.58
C LEU A 111 -29.04 -8.96 -3.04
N MET A 112 -30.11 -8.24 -2.69
CA MET A 112 -31.39 -8.87 -2.31
C MET A 112 -32.01 -9.66 -3.47
N ARG A 113 -31.93 -9.16 -4.70
CA ARG A 113 -32.39 -9.89 -5.91
C ARG A 113 -31.52 -11.12 -6.16
N LYS A 114 -30.18 -10.97 -6.09
CA LYS A 114 -29.24 -12.09 -6.23
C LYS A 114 -29.45 -13.17 -5.17
N LYS A 115 -29.81 -12.80 -3.94
CA LYS A 115 -30.19 -13.77 -2.91
C LYS A 115 -31.43 -14.58 -3.29
N ALA A 116 -32.44 -13.95 -3.90
CA ALA A 116 -33.64 -14.66 -4.36
C ALA A 116 -33.32 -15.59 -5.54
N GLU A 117 -32.57 -15.11 -6.54
CA GLU A 117 -32.08 -15.92 -7.67
C GLU A 117 -31.28 -17.13 -7.19
N PHE A 118 -30.39 -16.93 -6.21
CA PHE A 118 -29.60 -18.00 -5.61
C PHE A 118 -30.46 -19.09 -4.97
N TYR A 119 -31.56 -18.73 -4.29
CA TYR A 119 -32.47 -19.74 -3.74
C TYR A 119 -33.16 -20.56 -4.84
N SER A 120 -33.56 -19.92 -5.94
CA SER A 120 -34.09 -20.64 -7.10
C SER A 120 -33.06 -21.58 -7.70
N LEU A 121 -31.81 -21.13 -7.82
CA LEU A 121 -30.69 -21.92 -8.34
C LEU A 121 -30.36 -23.13 -7.44
N LEU A 122 -30.34 -22.94 -6.12
CA LEU A 122 -30.17 -24.02 -5.16
C LEU A 122 -31.29 -25.06 -5.27
N ASN A 123 -32.54 -24.61 -5.38
CA ASN A 123 -33.68 -25.51 -5.48
C ASN A 123 -33.63 -26.35 -6.77
N ALA A 124 -33.26 -25.72 -7.90
CA ALA A 124 -33.11 -26.40 -9.18
C ALA A 124 -32.00 -27.47 -9.17
N ASN A 125 -30.96 -27.28 -8.36
CA ASN A 125 -29.80 -28.18 -8.25
C ASN A 125 -29.80 -29.03 -6.96
N ALA A 126 -30.91 -29.07 -6.21
CA ALA A 126 -30.97 -29.72 -4.91
C ALA A 126 -30.56 -31.20 -4.95
N ALA A 127 -30.96 -31.92 -6.00
CA ALA A 127 -30.57 -33.33 -6.19
C ALA A 127 -29.05 -33.52 -6.31
N GLN A 128 -28.35 -32.62 -7.01
CA GLN A 128 -26.90 -32.67 -7.15
C GLN A 128 -26.20 -32.35 -5.81
N LEU A 129 -26.73 -31.39 -5.05
CA LEU A 129 -26.18 -30.98 -3.76
C LEU A 129 -26.21 -32.08 -2.70
N ILE A 130 -27.24 -32.93 -2.70
CA ILE A 130 -27.36 -34.08 -1.78
C ILE A 130 -26.22 -35.09 -1.97
N HIS A 131 -25.70 -35.20 -3.18
CA HIS A 131 -24.66 -36.16 -3.55
C HIS A 131 -23.25 -35.55 -3.56
N LEU A 132 -23.08 -34.29 -3.16
CA LEU A 132 -21.75 -33.69 -3.10
C LEU A 132 -20.91 -34.39 -2.03
N PRO A 133 -19.67 -34.80 -2.36
CA PRO A 133 -18.76 -35.32 -1.35
C PRO A 133 -18.53 -34.21 -0.33
N LEU A 134 -19.05 -34.40 0.88
CA LEU A 134 -18.63 -33.62 2.03
C LEU A 134 -17.13 -33.90 2.22
N PRO A 135 -16.28 -32.88 2.42
CA PRO A 135 -14.86 -33.11 2.62
C PRO A 135 -14.65 -34.07 3.80
N ILE A 136 -14.25 -35.30 3.50
CA ILE A 136 -13.86 -36.30 4.48
C ILE A 136 -12.47 -35.90 4.97
N GLY A 137 -12.38 -35.58 6.26
CA GLY A 137 -11.12 -35.31 6.94
C GLY A 137 -10.70 -33.85 6.85
N ILE A 138 -10.66 -33.21 8.02
CA ILE A 138 -9.70 -32.16 8.28
C ILE A 138 -8.33 -32.79 7.99
N ALA A 139 -7.70 -32.47 6.86
CA ALA A 139 -6.28 -32.75 6.74
C ALA A 139 -5.62 -31.98 7.88
N ALA A 140 -5.05 -32.71 8.84
CA ALA A 140 -4.14 -32.10 9.79
C ALA A 140 -3.09 -31.35 8.97
N ASP A 141 -2.89 -30.07 9.29
CA ASP A 141 -1.77 -29.33 8.72
C ASP A 141 -0.51 -30.15 8.99
N PRO A 142 0.23 -30.62 7.96
CA PRO A 142 1.47 -31.35 8.17
C PRO A 142 2.55 -30.48 8.85
N PHE A 143 2.26 -29.20 9.11
CA PHE A 143 3.11 -28.24 9.80
C PHE A 143 2.46 -27.63 11.06
N ALA A 144 1.36 -28.19 11.57
CA ALA A 144 0.93 -27.85 12.93
C ALA A 144 2.03 -28.27 13.92
N ASP A 145 2.54 -27.32 14.70
CA ASP A 145 3.51 -27.60 15.76
C ASP A 145 3.00 -28.77 16.59
N ALA A 146 3.86 -29.79 16.75
CA ALA A 146 3.55 -30.94 17.57
C ALA A 146 3.14 -30.45 18.97
N ALA A 147 1.91 -30.79 19.38
CA ALA A 147 1.49 -30.53 20.75
C ALA A 147 2.51 -31.18 21.71
N PRO A 148 2.87 -30.53 22.83
CA PRO A 148 3.76 -31.11 23.80
C PRO A 148 3.17 -32.42 24.32
N ASP A 149 4.03 -33.43 24.38
CA ASP A 149 3.75 -34.81 24.80
C ASP A 149 2.95 -34.84 26.12
N PRO A 150 1.67 -35.27 26.12
CA PRO A 150 0.96 -35.49 27.36
C PRO A 150 1.46 -36.79 27.96
N GLY A 151 2.44 -36.66 28.85
CA GLY A 151 2.85 -37.74 29.74
C GLY A 151 1.63 -38.42 30.38
N SER A 152 1.55 -39.73 30.17
CA SER A 152 0.83 -40.73 30.97
C SER A 152 -0.66 -40.48 31.25
N LEU A 153 -1.54 -41.17 30.50
CA LEU A 153 -2.81 -41.67 31.05
C LEU A 153 -3.12 -43.09 30.51
N PRO A 154 -3.80 -43.94 31.29
CA PRO A 154 -3.78 -45.38 31.12
C PRO A 154 -4.74 -45.88 30.03
N GLU A 155 -4.39 -47.02 29.45
CA GLU A 155 -5.21 -47.81 28.53
C GLU A 155 -6.61 -48.04 29.09
N THR A 156 -7.63 -47.73 28.29
CA THR A 156 -9.00 -48.22 28.51
C THR A 156 -9.43 -49.11 27.35
N PRO A 157 -10.12 -50.23 27.64
CA PRO A 157 -10.24 -51.31 26.68
C PRO A 157 -11.31 -51.04 25.62
N SER A 158 -11.02 -51.56 24.44
CA SER A 158 -11.91 -51.68 23.30
C SER A 158 -13.27 -52.27 23.69
N THR A 159 -14.36 -51.56 23.39
CA THR A 159 -15.63 -52.21 23.07
C THR A 159 -16.17 -51.62 21.78
N GLN A 160 -16.03 -52.39 20.69
CA GLN A 160 -16.92 -52.30 19.54
C GLN A 160 -18.34 -52.55 20.05
N ARG A 161 -19.19 -51.52 20.00
CA ARG A 161 -20.64 -51.63 20.10
C ARG A 161 -21.24 -50.70 19.06
N ASP A 162 -21.85 -51.34 18.05
CA ASP A 162 -23.02 -50.93 17.28
C ASP A 162 -23.17 -49.44 16.98
N LEU A 163 -22.70 -49.03 15.80
CA LEU A 163 -22.82 -47.69 15.24
C LEU A 163 -24.17 -47.53 14.53
N GLU A 164 -25.25 -47.40 15.30
CA GLU A 164 -26.54 -46.90 14.80
C GLU A 164 -26.99 -45.71 15.67
N ASP A 165 -27.13 -44.55 15.02
CA ASP A 165 -27.99 -43.40 15.38
C ASP A 165 -27.97 -42.81 16.82
N GLU A 166 -26.79 -42.49 17.38
CA GLU A 166 -26.71 -41.46 18.43
C GLU A 166 -26.47 -40.07 17.81
N GLU A 167 -27.44 -39.16 17.97
CA GLU A 167 -27.38 -37.76 17.51
C GLU A 167 -26.12 -37.08 18.07
N ALA A 168 -25.25 -36.59 17.18
CA ALA A 168 -24.09 -35.78 17.54
C ALA A 168 -24.53 -34.58 18.41
N PRO A 169 -24.18 -34.54 19.72
CA PRO A 169 -24.75 -33.59 20.68
C PRO A 169 -24.31 -32.15 20.46
N PHE A 170 -23.22 -31.92 19.73
CA PHE A 170 -22.72 -30.59 19.43
C PHE A 170 -23.04 -30.21 17.98
N SER A 171 -23.79 -29.13 17.80
CA SER A 171 -24.06 -28.55 16.49
C SER A 171 -23.82 -27.04 16.49
N ARG A 172 -23.10 -26.55 15.48
CA ARG A 172 -22.90 -25.11 15.25
C ARG A 172 -23.19 -24.76 13.80
N SER A 173 -23.75 -23.57 13.56
CA SER A 173 -23.99 -23.05 12.22
C SER A 173 -22.67 -22.78 11.50
N CYS A 174 -22.56 -23.18 10.24
CA CYS A 174 -21.50 -22.76 9.34
C CYS A 174 -22.10 -21.90 8.21
N LYS A 175 -21.25 -21.05 7.61
CA LYS A 175 -21.65 -20.13 6.53
C LYS A 175 -20.82 -20.40 5.29
N ALA A 176 -21.42 -20.18 4.14
CA ALA A 176 -20.70 -20.07 2.87
C ALA A 176 -20.66 -18.59 2.46
N GLU A 177 -19.48 -18.09 2.14
CA GLU A 177 -19.28 -16.72 1.67
C GLU A 177 -19.20 -16.76 0.14
N LEU A 178 -20.32 -16.42 -0.51
CA LEU A 178 -20.45 -16.53 -1.97
C LEU A 178 -20.21 -15.22 -2.69
N ILE A 179 -20.61 -14.09 -2.10
CA ILE A 179 -20.38 -12.75 -2.60
C ILE A 179 -20.04 -11.90 -1.39
N ASP A 180 -18.82 -11.38 -1.34
CA ASP A 180 -18.42 -10.35 -0.38
C ASP A 180 -18.15 -9.04 -1.14
N VAL A 181 -18.71 -7.94 -0.66
CA VAL A 181 -18.53 -6.62 -1.26
C VAL A 181 -18.03 -5.64 -0.21
N GLY A 182 -16.74 -5.33 -0.27
CA GLY A 182 -16.13 -4.31 0.56
C GLY A 182 -16.40 -2.90 0.03
N MET A 183 -16.58 -1.93 0.92
CA MET A 183 -16.60 -0.50 0.57
C MET A 183 -15.88 0.28 1.67
N PRO A 184 -14.64 0.73 1.43
CA PRO A 184 -13.85 1.43 2.44
C PRO A 184 -14.42 2.82 2.73
N ARG A 185 -14.09 3.37 3.90
CA ARG A 185 -14.54 4.71 4.29
C ARG A 185 -13.69 5.78 3.61
N ARG A 186 -14.28 6.95 3.37
CA ARG A 186 -13.63 8.11 2.72
C ARG A 186 -12.29 8.51 3.34
N ASP A 187 -12.21 8.44 4.66
CA ASP A 187 -11.12 8.97 5.49
C ASP A 187 -10.04 7.93 5.81
N THR A 188 -10.08 6.76 5.19
CA THR A 188 -9.08 5.70 5.42
C THR A 188 -7.98 5.75 4.37
N ILE A 189 -6.75 5.49 4.81
CA ILE A 189 -5.56 5.47 3.93
C ILE A 189 -5.72 4.38 2.86
N GLU A 190 -6.30 3.25 3.24
CA GLU A 190 -6.57 2.12 2.36
C GLU A 190 -7.47 2.51 1.17
N CYS A 191 -8.44 3.41 1.39
CA CYS A 191 -9.31 3.88 0.31
C CYS A 191 -8.53 4.71 -0.71
N ARG A 192 -7.62 5.56 -0.24
CA ARG A 192 -6.78 6.42 -1.09
C ARG A 192 -5.76 5.62 -1.87
N GLU A 193 -5.06 4.70 -1.20
CA GLU A 193 -4.08 3.81 -1.84
C GLU A 193 -4.72 3.02 -2.98
N GLN A 194 -5.86 2.37 -2.71
CA GLN A 194 -6.55 1.60 -3.72
C GLN A 194 -7.11 2.48 -4.84
N TRP A 195 -7.56 3.70 -4.53
CA TRP A 195 -8.01 4.64 -5.57
C TRP A 195 -6.86 5.06 -6.48
N VAL A 196 -5.71 5.43 -5.93
CA VAL A 196 -4.51 5.81 -6.71
C VAL A 196 -4.08 4.67 -7.64
N GLN A 197 -4.07 3.43 -7.14
CA GLN A 197 -3.68 2.27 -7.95
C GLN A 197 -4.72 1.88 -9.01
N LEU A 198 -6.02 1.97 -8.69
CA LEU A 198 -7.08 1.30 -9.48
C LEU A 198 -7.99 2.26 -10.26
N ALA A 199 -7.97 3.56 -10.00
CA ALA A 199 -8.89 4.50 -10.65
C ALA A 199 -8.82 4.44 -12.19
N GLN A 200 -7.66 4.07 -12.74
CA GLN A 200 -7.43 3.95 -14.18
C GLN A 200 -6.98 2.54 -14.62
N ASP A 201 -6.78 1.60 -13.70
CA ASP A 201 -6.24 0.26 -13.97
C ASP A 201 -7.23 -0.88 -13.68
N ILE A 202 -8.53 -0.64 -13.93
CA ILE A 202 -9.52 -1.72 -13.99
C ILE A 202 -9.65 -2.20 -15.43
N ILE A 203 -9.22 -3.44 -15.67
CA ILE A 203 -9.34 -4.11 -16.96
C ILE A 203 -10.56 -5.04 -16.98
N ARG A 204 -11.03 -5.35 -18.19
CA ARG A 204 -12.11 -6.32 -18.43
C ARG A 204 -11.62 -7.33 -19.46
N PRO A 205 -11.27 -8.56 -19.04
CA PRO A 205 -10.99 -9.66 -19.96
C PRO A 205 -12.21 -9.97 -20.86
N THR A 206 -12.06 -10.91 -21.79
CA THR A 206 -13.08 -11.24 -22.81
C THR A 206 -14.47 -11.57 -22.23
N ASP A 207 -14.54 -12.05 -21.00
CA ASP A 207 -15.78 -12.37 -20.28
C ASP A 207 -16.46 -11.17 -19.60
N GLY A 208 -15.83 -9.99 -19.65
CA GLY A 208 -16.35 -8.74 -19.09
C GLY A 208 -16.12 -8.56 -17.59
N MET A 209 -15.45 -9.48 -16.89
CA MET A 209 -15.22 -9.38 -15.45
C MET A 209 -14.30 -8.19 -15.11
N PRO A 210 -14.73 -7.21 -14.30
CA PRO A 210 -13.84 -6.12 -13.89
C PRO A 210 -12.83 -6.61 -12.85
N ILE A 211 -11.54 -6.51 -13.17
CA ILE A 211 -10.42 -6.89 -12.30
C ILE A 211 -9.32 -5.83 -12.31
N PRO A 212 -8.49 -5.75 -11.26
CA PRO A 212 -7.25 -4.97 -11.29
C PRO A 212 -6.28 -5.44 -12.39
N GLY A 213 -5.49 -4.51 -12.92
CA GLY A 213 -4.39 -4.78 -13.83
C GLY A 213 -3.14 -5.38 -13.15
N PHE A 214 -2.10 -5.60 -13.94
CA PHE A 214 -0.85 -6.25 -13.49
C PHE A 214 -0.12 -5.43 -12.41
N ALA A 215 -0.08 -4.10 -12.54
CA ALA A 215 0.64 -3.22 -11.62
C ALA A 215 0.13 -3.38 -10.18
N TYR A 216 -1.20 -3.38 -10.00
CA TYR A 216 -1.82 -3.61 -8.70
C TYR A 216 -1.36 -4.92 -8.03
N TYR A 217 -1.37 -6.03 -8.78
CA TYR A 217 -0.98 -7.33 -8.22
C TYR A 217 0.53 -7.43 -7.96
N ILE A 218 1.36 -6.81 -8.79
CA ILE A 218 2.80 -6.73 -8.57
C ILE A 218 3.06 -6.05 -7.22
N ASP A 219 2.49 -4.87 -7.00
CA ASP A 219 2.61 -4.11 -5.75
C ASP A 219 2.09 -4.90 -4.54
N GLU A 220 0.90 -5.51 -4.67
CA GLU A 220 0.25 -6.26 -3.60
C GLU A 220 1.10 -7.45 -3.17
N TYR A 221 1.54 -8.30 -4.12
CA TYR A 221 2.36 -9.46 -3.79
C TYR A 221 3.77 -9.08 -3.34
N LEU A 222 4.39 -8.05 -3.94
CA LEU A 222 5.70 -7.57 -3.51
C LEU A 222 5.64 -7.07 -2.06
N THR A 223 4.62 -6.27 -1.71
CA THR A 223 4.37 -5.83 -0.32
C THR A 223 4.22 -7.04 0.61
N MET A 224 3.38 -8.01 0.25
CA MET A 224 3.13 -9.21 1.05
C MET A 224 4.35 -10.11 1.24
N VAL A 225 5.29 -10.12 0.30
CA VAL A 225 6.57 -10.83 0.42
C VAL A 225 7.55 -10.01 1.26
N ARG A 226 7.55 -8.68 1.15
CA ARG A 226 8.35 -7.81 2.04
C ARG A 226 7.91 -7.89 3.49
N GLU A 227 6.60 -8.00 3.79
CA GLU A 227 6.09 -8.29 5.13
C GLU A 227 6.73 -9.54 5.74
N PHE A 228 6.92 -10.58 4.92
CA PHE A 228 7.53 -11.81 5.36
C PHE A 228 9.00 -11.62 5.76
N PHE A 229 9.78 -10.90 4.94
CA PHE A 229 11.18 -10.56 5.26
C PHE A 229 11.31 -9.55 6.40
N ALA A 230 10.30 -8.70 6.62
CA ALA A 230 10.21 -7.85 7.79
C ALA A 230 9.84 -8.60 9.08
N GLY A 231 9.57 -9.92 9.00
CA GLY A 231 9.27 -10.75 10.16
C GLY A 231 7.82 -10.66 10.64
N GLU A 232 6.88 -10.16 9.82
CA GLU A 232 5.48 -10.04 10.21
C GLU A 232 4.84 -11.43 10.46
N PRO A 233 4.30 -11.72 11.65
CA PRO A 233 3.83 -13.06 12.01
C PRO A 233 2.75 -13.60 11.06
N ARG A 234 1.85 -12.73 10.61
CA ARG A 234 0.74 -13.09 9.71
C ARG A 234 1.20 -13.43 8.28
N ALA A 235 2.38 -12.96 7.88
CA ALA A 235 2.91 -13.21 6.54
C ALA A 235 3.60 -14.58 6.40
N GLN A 236 3.99 -15.21 7.52
CA GLN A 236 4.81 -16.42 7.55
C GLN A 236 4.13 -17.63 6.89
N ALA A 237 2.86 -17.90 7.24
CA ALA A 237 2.16 -19.13 6.82
C ALA A 237 1.92 -19.24 5.31
N LYS A 238 1.78 -18.11 4.61
CA LYS A 238 1.42 -18.05 3.18
C LYS A 238 2.55 -17.50 2.29
N ALA A 239 3.76 -17.33 2.83
CA ALA A 239 4.88 -16.72 2.12
C ALA A 239 5.25 -17.47 0.82
N HIS A 240 5.40 -18.80 0.88
CA HIS A 240 5.72 -19.61 -0.30
C HIS A 240 4.72 -19.38 -1.45
N LYS A 241 3.40 -19.42 -1.18
CA LYS A 241 2.37 -19.18 -2.21
C LYS A 241 2.44 -17.77 -2.80
N ARG A 242 2.79 -16.77 -1.99
CA ARG A 242 2.91 -15.37 -2.42
C ARG A 242 4.13 -15.20 -3.35
N ILE A 243 5.26 -15.81 -3.00
CA ILE A 243 6.48 -15.81 -3.82
C ILE A 243 6.22 -16.49 -5.17
N GLU A 244 5.63 -17.69 -5.16
CA GLU A 244 5.35 -18.43 -6.38
C GLU A 244 4.39 -17.68 -7.31
N ARG A 245 3.34 -17.06 -6.75
CA ARG A 245 2.40 -16.24 -7.52
C ARG A 245 3.02 -15.00 -8.12
N LEU A 246 3.92 -14.32 -7.38
CA LEU A 246 4.65 -13.18 -7.90
C LEU A 246 5.57 -13.59 -9.04
N ALA A 247 6.28 -14.71 -8.91
CA ALA A 247 7.13 -15.23 -9.97
C ALA A 247 6.32 -15.57 -11.22
N GLU A 248 5.18 -16.23 -11.06
CA GLU A 248 4.26 -16.50 -12.17
C GLU A 248 3.75 -15.21 -12.81
N LEU A 249 3.37 -14.20 -12.01
CA LEU A 249 2.90 -12.90 -12.49
C LEU A 249 3.96 -12.20 -13.34
N MET A 250 5.20 -12.14 -12.85
CA MET A 250 6.33 -11.49 -13.54
C MET A 250 6.77 -12.23 -14.81
N ALA A 251 6.46 -13.51 -14.94
CA ALA A 251 6.75 -14.29 -16.14
C ALA A 251 5.75 -14.05 -17.29
N ARG A 252 4.67 -13.28 -17.08
CA ARG A 252 3.64 -13.00 -18.10
C ARG A 252 3.95 -11.75 -18.91
N ASP A 253 3.53 -11.73 -20.17
CA ASP A 253 3.69 -10.59 -21.08
C ASP A 253 3.04 -9.31 -20.54
N GLY A 254 1.89 -9.42 -19.86
CA GLY A 254 1.20 -8.27 -19.28
C GLY A 254 1.99 -7.56 -18.17
N ALA A 255 2.90 -8.26 -17.50
CA ALA A 255 3.80 -7.63 -16.53
C ALA A 255 4.79 -6.69 -17.21
N ALA A 256 5.22 -6.98 -18.45
CA ALA A 256 6.20 -6.16 -19.16
C ALA A 256 5.74 -4.70 -19.33
N ILE A 257 4.43 -4.48 -19.55
CA ILE A 257 3.87 -3.13 -19.69
C ILE A 257 3.93 -2.38 -18.35
N ALA A 258 3.57 -3.03 -17.25
CA ALA A 258 3.65 -2.43 -15.92
C ALA A 258 5.10 -2.07 -15.56
N ILE A 259 6.03 -2.98 -15.86
CA ILE A 259 7.47 -2.78 -15.61
C ILE A 259 8.06 -1.70 -16.50
N LEU A 260 7.59 -1.53 -17.74
CA LEU A 260 8.01 -0.42 -18.59
C LEU A 260 7.60 0.93 -17.97
N HIS A 261 6.36 1.06 -17.49
CA HIS A 261 5.93 2.27 -16.80
C HIS A 261 6.71 2.51 -15.50
N ALA A 262 7.08 1.46 -14.77
CA ALA A 262 7.96 1.58 -13.60
C ALA A 262 9.35 2.08 -14.03
N TYR A 263 9.93 1.51 -15.08
CA TYR A 263 11.23 1.92 -15.61
C TYR A 263 11.26 3.39 -16.04
N GLU A 264 10.19 3.88 -16.69
CA GLU A 264 10.06 5.28 -17.14
C GLU A 264 10.02 6.30 -16.00
N ARG A 265 9.64 5.88 -14.79
CA ARG A 265 9.63 6.73 -13.59
C ARG A 265 10.97 6.76 -12.86
N ILE A 266 11.88 5.82 -13.14
CA ILE A 266 13.18 5.78 -12.47
C ILE A 266 14.03 6.97 -12.97
N PRO A 267 14.55 7.82 -12.05
CA PRO A 267 15.40 8.94 -12.42
C PRO A 267 16.63 8.52 -13.23
N ASN A 268 17.00 9.34 -14.22
CA ASN A 268 18.16 9.09 -15.08
C ASN A 268 19.47 8.87 -14.29
N GLY A 269 19.66 9.57 -13.17
CA GLY A 269 20.83 9.39 -12.31
C GLY A 269 20.96 7.96 -11.76
N ILE A 270 19.84 7.28 -11.48
CA ILE A 270 19.84 5.87 -11.10
C ILE A 270 20.09 4.99 -12.32
N LEU A 271 19.37 5.22 -13.42
CA LEU A 271 19.46 4.38 -14.61
C LEU A 271 20.87 4.35 -15.22
N GLN A 272 21.57 5.49 -15.23
CA GLN A 272 22.94 5.58 -15.76
C GLN A 272 23.93 4.68 -15.00
N ILE A 273 23.68 4.43 -13.71
CA ILE A 273 24.56 3.66 -12.84
C ILE A 273 24.09 2.21 -12.72
N ALA A 274 22.80 2.00 -12.47
CA ALA A 274 22.25 0.71 -12.07
C ALA A 274 21.69 -0.14 -13.23
N ALA A 275 21.29 0.44 -14.36
CA ALA A 275 20.55 -0.31 -15.39
C ALA A 275 21.37 -1.49 -15.96
N GLN A 276 22.63 -1.27 -16.34
CA GLN A 276 23.48 -2.34 -16.87
C GLN A 276 23.85 -3.37 -15.80
N PRO A 277 24.30 -3.01 -14.58
CA PRO A 277 24.54 -3.98 -13.52
C PRO A 277 23.32 -4.83 -13.17
N VAL A 278 22.12 -4.23 -13.08
CA VAL A 278 20.87 -4.95 -12.78
C VAL A 278 20.55 -5.96 -13.88
N ALA A 279 20.64 -5.56 -15.14
CA ALA A 279 20.43 -6.47 -16.27
C ALA A 279 21.46 -7.61 -16.30
N ALA A 280 22.73 -7.31 -16.03
CA ALA A 280 23.80 -8.30 -15.97
C ALA A 280 23.62 -9.29 -14.80
N PHE A 281 23.22 -8.80 -13.63
CA PHE A 281 22.94 -9.63 -12.47
C PHE A 281 21.78 -10.58 -12.75
N ALA A 282 20.67 -10.09 -13.32
CA ALA A 282 19.57 -10.94 -13.72
C ALA A 282 19.97 -11.97 -14.80
N ALA A 283 20.77 -11.58 -15.79
CA ALA A 283 21.23 -12.46 -16.87
C ALA A 283 22.15 -13.60 -16.38
N SER A 284 22.80 -13.44 -15.23
CA SER A 284 23.63 -14.49 -14.60
C SER A 284 22.83 -15.69 -14.09
N GLN A 285 21.52 -15.54 -13.89
CA GLN A 285 20.65 -16.59 -13.40
C GLN A 285 20.23 -17.58 -14.51
N LEU A 286 19.60 -18.69 -14.11
CA LEU A 286 18.99 -19.65 -15.04
C LEU A 286 17.76 -19.04 -15.73
N ALA A 287 17.52 -19.45 -16.98
CA ALA A 287 16.43 -18.92 -17.83
C ALA A 287 15.07 -18.72 -17.13
N PRO A 288 14.52 -19.66 -16.33
CA PRO A 288 13.23 -19.46 -15.66
C PRO A 288 13.22 -18.32 -14.63
N ALA A 289 14.36 -18.01 -14.02
CA ALA A 289 14.47 -16.96 -13.00
C ALA A 289 14.87 -15.58 -13.55
N ARG A 290 15.47 -15.52 -14.75
CA ARG A 290 16.03 -14.27 -15.33
C ARG A 290 15.02 -13.13 -15.41
N GLN A 291 13.88 -13.37 -16.05
CA GLN A 291 12.89 -12.31 -16.29
C GLN A 291 12.19 -11.89 -14.99
N PRO A 292 11.67 -12.81 -14.14
CA PRO A 292 11.09 -12.42 -12.87
C PRO A 292 12.04 -11.62 -11.97
N LEU A 293 13.32 -12.03 -11.91
CA LEU A 293 14.34 -11.29 -11.17
C LEU A 293 14.58 -9.90 -11.76
N HIS A 294 14.74 -9.78 -13.07
CA HIS A 294 14.95 -8.47 -13.69
C HIS A 294 13.78 -7.51 -13.42
N TYR A 295 12.55 -8.01 -13.56
CA TYR A 295 11.35 -7.21 -13.36
C TYR A 295 11.18 -6.77 -11.91
N VAL A 296 11.43 -7.66 -10.94
CA VAL A 296 11.34 -7.27 -9.52
C VAL A 296 12.40 -6.24 -9.13
N LEU A 297 13.60 -6.30 -9.72
CA LEU A 297 14.65 -5.30 -9.46
C LEU A 297 14.28 -3.92 -10.00
N ILE A 298 13.68 -3.86 -11.20
CA ILE A 298 13.16 -2.59 -11.76
C ILE A 298 12.05 -2.03 -10.87
N GLU A 299 11.09 -2.87 -10.48
CA GLU A 299 10.00 -2.46 -9.60
C GLU A 299 10.53 -1.92 -8.26
N LEU A 300 11.47 -2.62 -7.62
CA LEU A 300 12.10 -2.15 -6.38
C LEU A 300 12.80 -0.80 -6.56
N LEU A 301 13.53 -0.60 -7.67
CA LEU A 301 14.18 0.67 -7.97
C LEU A 301 13.16 1.82 -8.10
N ASP A 302 12.05 1.61 -8.83
CA ASP A 302 10.97 2.59 -8.93
C ASP A 302 10.34 2.91 -7.57
N GLN A 303 10.07 1.89 -6.77
CA GLN A 303 9.52 2.07 -5.42
C GLN A 303 10.45 2.91 -4.54
N PHE A 304 11.76 2.66 -4.56
CA PHE A 304 12.73 3.47 -3.81
C PHE A 304 12.85 4.89 -4.36
N ALA A 305 12.97 5.04 -5.67
CA ALA A 305 13.11 6.35 -6.30
C ALA A 305 11.92 7.26 -5.99
N THR A 306 10.71 6.71 -6.11
CA THR A 306 9.46 7.42 -5.82
C THR A 306 9.32 7.74 -4.33
N ALA A 307 9.57 6.78 -3.44
CA ALA A 307 9.34 6.95 -2.00
C ALA A 307 10.28 7.97 -1.33
N TYR A 308 11.49 8.11 -1.85
CA TYR A 308 12.51 9.03 -1.33
C TYR A 308 12.72 10.24 -2.25
N GLU A 309 11.79 10.46 -3.21
CA GLU A 309 11.75 11.62 -4.10
C GLU A 309 13.08 11.89 -4.82
N MET A 310 13.77 10.81 -5.24
CA MET A 310 15.13 10.86 -5.80
C MET A 310 15.23 11.65 -7.12
N GLU A 311 14.11 11.90 -7.79
CA GLU A 311 14.04 12.85 -8.92
C GLU A 311 14.48 14.26 -8.51
N LEU A 312 14.12 14.70 -7.30
CA LEU A 312 14.46 16.02 -6.76
C LEU A 312 15.83 16.05 -6.08
N GLU A 313 16.45 14.89 -5.85
CA GLU A 313 17.72 14.76 -5.14
C GLU A 313 18.71 13.92 -5.97
N PRO A 314 19.22 14.44 -7.11
CA PRO A 314 20.02 13.67 -8.06
C PRO A 314 21.32 13.09 -7.46
N LEU A 315 21.91 13.77 -6.47
CA LEU A 315 23.09 13.29 -5.76
C LEU A 315 22.76 12.10 -4.84
N LEU A 316 21.64 12.16 -4.11
CA LEU A 316 21.16 11.01 -3.35
C LEU A 316 20.82 9.84 -4.27
N ALA A 317 20.19 10.12 -5.42
CA ALA A 317 19.87 9.12 -6.43
C ALA A 317 21.12 8.38 -6.92
N ALA A 318 22.20 9.11 -7.20
CA ALA A 318 23.48 8.54 -7.59
C ALA A 318 24.10 7.70 -6.47
N GLN A 319 24.16 8.23 -5.25
CA GLN A 319 24.70 7.50 -4.08
C GLN A 319 23.92 6.22 -3.76
N PHE A 320 22.59 6.27 -3.87
CA PHE A 320 21.75 5.09 -3.73
C PHE A 320 22.03 4.05 -4.82
N ALA A 321 22.17 4.47 -6.07
CA ALA A 321 22.44 3.57 -7.18
C ALA A 321 23.82 2.90 -7.07
N GLU A 322 24.86 3.66 -6.69
CA GLU A 322 26.21 3.11 -6.42
C GLU A 322 26.15 2.08 -5.30
N TYR A 323 25.50 2.41 -4.19
CA TYR A 323 25.32 1.51 -3.06
C TYR A 323 24.56 0.24 -3.46
N LEU A 324 23.48 0.37 -4.23
CA LEU A 324 22.74 -0.80 -4.72
C LEU A 324 23.62 -1.71 -5.57
N VAL A 325 24.39 -1.15 -6.50
CA VAL A 325 25.26 -1.94 -7.40
C VAL A 325 26.38 -2.64 -6.63
N GLU A 326 26.95 -2.00 -5.60
CA GLU A 326 27.98 -2.58 -4.74
C GLU A 326 27.47 -3.82 -3.98
N TRP A 327 26.25 -3.74 -3.42
CA TRP A 327 25.73 -4.74 -2.49
C TRP A 327 24.80 -5.77 -3.14
N MET A 328 24.25 -5.51 -4.32
CA MET A 328 23.38 -6.44 -5.05
C MET A 328 24.02 -7.82 -5.31
N PRO A 329 25.33 -7.96 -5.65
CA PRO A 329 25.97 -9.28 -5.74
C PRO A 329 25.96 -10.07 -4.43
N GLN A 330 25.75 -9.41 -3.29
CA GLN A 330 25.65 -9.99 -1.96
C GLN A 330 24.20 -10.17 -1.49
N ALA A 331 23.22 -9.93 -2.37
CA ALA A 331 21.78 -9.95 -2.06
C ALA A 331 21.36 -11.23 -1.33
N GLU A 332 21.90 -12.38 -1.75
CA GLU A 332 21.75 -13.66 -1.08
C GLU A 332 22.14 -13.47 0.41
N ALA A 333 23.43 -13.36 0.73
CA ALA A 333 23.91 -13.24 2.11
C ALA A 333 23.21 -12.19 3.00
N LEU A 334 22.71 -11.10 2.41
CA LEU A 334 22.02 -10.01 3.12
C LEU A 334 20.53 -10.31 3.40
N SER A 335 19.90 -11.16 2.60
CA SER A 335 18.46 -11.45 2.63
C SER A 335 18.03 -12.40 3.78
N GLN A 336 18.47 -12.16 5.03
CA GLN A 336 18.05 -12.91 6.23
C GLN A 336 17.85 -14.44 6.04
N HIS A 337 18.78 -15.08 5.32
CA HIS A 337 18.58 -16.33 4.55
C HIS A 337 17.94 -17.55 5.21
N ASN A 338 17.83 -17.60 6.53
CA ASN A 338 17.17 -18.71 7.20
C ASN A 338 15.66 -18.75 6.95
N ALA A 339 15.05 -17.65 6.49
CA ALA A 339 13.61 -17.59 6.31
C ALA A 339 13.10 -18.41 5.11
N LEU A 340 13.87 -18.54 4.02
CA LEU A 340 13.46 -19.29 2.82
C LEU A 340 13.88 -20.76 2.87
N ALA A 341 14.93 -21.11 3.62
CA ALA A 341 15.45 -22.48 3.73
C ALA A 341 14.40 -23.50 4.23
N ARG A 342 13.35 -23.03 4.93
CA ARG A 342 12.22 -23.86 5.37
C ARG A 342 11.19 -24.18 4.28
N PHE A 343 11.29 -23.58 3.10
CA PHE A 343 10.35 -23.80 2.00
C PHE A 343 10.98 -24.59 0.86
N ARG A 344 10.18 -25.45 0.23
CA ARG A 344 10.46 -25.96 -1.11
C ARG A 344 9.52 -25.24 -2.07
N LEU A 345 10.07 -24.36 -2.90
CA LEU A 345 9.31 -23.66 -3.93
C LEU A 345 9.12 -24.58 -5.14
N SER A 346 7.92 -24.57 -5.71
CA SER A 346 7.56 -25.36 -6.90
C SER A 346 8.10 -24.76 -8.20
N VAL A 347 8.51 -23.49 -8.17
CA VAL A 347 9.16 -22.77 -9.27
C VAL A 347 10.51 -22.23 -8.80
N ASP A 348 11.44 -22.04 -9.75
CA ASP A 348 12.76 -21.43 -9.50
C ASP A 348 12.62 -19.92 -9.26
N ALA A 349 12.04 -19.56 -8.11
CA ALA A 349 11.74 -18.20 -7.68
C ALA A 349 12.66 -17.71 -6.55
N THR A 350 13.62 -18.53 -6.12
CA THR A 350 14.57 -18.18 -5.05
C THR A 350 15.35 -16.91 -5.36
N PRO A 351 15.96 -16.72 -6.55
CA PRO A 351 16.71 -15.49 -6.84
C PRO A 351 15.85 -14.22 -6.76
N MET A 352 14.60 -14.30 -7.21
CA MET A 352 13.64 -13.20 -7.10
C MET A 352 13.27 -12.94 -5.63
N ALA A 353 13.04 -13.98 -4.84
CA ALA A 353 12.75 -13.84 -3.42
C ALA A 353 13.92 -13.21 -2.66
N ASP A 354 15.15 -13.62 -2.94
CA ASP A 354 16.37 -13.06 -2.34
C ASP A 354 16.53 -11.58 -2.69
N ALA A 355 16.25 -11.19 -3.93
CA ALA A 355 16.24 -9.79 -4.34
C ALA A 355 15.19 -8.96 -3.58
N ILE A 356 14.02 -9.54 -3.27
CA ILE A 356 13.00 -8.87 -2.44
C ILE A 356 13.49 -8.74 -0.99
N GLY A 357 14.14 -9.76 -0.45
CA GLY A 357 14.77 -9.71 0.87
C GLY A 357 15.89 -8.67 0.95
N PHE A 358 16.72 -8.59 -0.09
CA PHE A 358 17.70 -7.51 -0.27
C PHE A 358 17.04 -6.14 -0.36
N GLY A 359 15.91 -6.01 -1.07
CA GLY A 359 15.09 -4.81 -1.05
C GLY A 359 14.62 -4.43 0.35
N GLN A 360 14.20 -5.40 1.17
CA GLN A 360 13.86 -5.10 2.57
C GLN A 360 15.08 -4.61 3.36
N TRP A 361 16.26 -5.21 3.16
CA TRP A 361 17.51 -4.74 3.78
C TRP A 361 17.89 -3.32 3.34
N LEU A 362 17.78 -2.99 2.05
CA LEU A 362 18.02 -1.64 1.52
C LEU A 362 17.04 -0.62 2.11
N SER A 363 15.80 -1.01 2.32
CA SER A 363 14.78 -0.17 2.95
C SER A 363 15.16 0.20 4.39
N ASP A 364 15.70 -0.74 5.17
CA ASP A 364 16.20 -0.45 6.52
C ASP A 364 17.37 0.56 6.48
N ARG A 365 18.23 0.48 5.46
CA ARG A 365 19.33 1.44 5.22
C ARG A 365 18.83 2.84 4.87
N LEU A 366 17.81 2.94 4.02
CA LEU A 366 17.18 4.23 3.72
C LEU A 366 16.42 4.82 4.91
N GLN A 367 15.82 4.00 5.78
CA GLN A 367 15.26 4.48 7.04
C GLN A 367 16.34 5.05 7.98
N ALA A 368 17.49 4.37 8.10
CA ALA A 368 18.63 4.88 8.86
C ALA A 368 19.14 6.21 8.29
N HIS A 369 19.21 6.32 6.97
CA HIS A 369 19.57 7.54 6.28
C HIS A 369 18.60 8.71 6.56
N VAL A 370 17.28 8.47 6.54
CA VAL A 370 16.28 9.49 6.92
C VAL A 370 16.49 9.96 8.36
N ALA A 371 16.84 9.05 9.28
CA ALA A 371 17.19 9.43 10.65
C ALA A 371 18.49 10.26 10.72
N GLY A 372 19.48 9.94 9.90
CA GLY A 372 20.71 10.74 9.74
C GLY A 372 20.43 12.15 9.23
N ARG A 373 19.58 12.30 8.21
CA ARG A 373 19.11 13.61 7.72
C ARG A 373 18.39 14.41 8.81
N ALA A 374 17.57 13.73 9.62
CA ALA A 374 16.90 14.40 10.72
C ALA A 374 17.87 14.92 11.79
N ALA A 375 18.98 14.23 12.03
CA ALA A 375 20.05 14.71 12.90
C ALA A 375 20.72 15.96 12.32
N LEU A 376 21.01 15.98 11.02
CA LEU A 376 21.54 17.17 10.33
C LEU A 376 20.58 18.37 10.42
N ILE A 377 19.30 18.18 10.15
CA ILE A 377 18.31 19.27 10.26
C ILE A 377 18.20 19.79 11.69
N ALA A 378 18.36 18.92 12.68
CA ALA A 378 18.38 19.36 14.08
C ALA A 378 19.58 20.25 14.39
N THR A 379 20.76 20.03 13.81
CA THR A 379 21.93 20.90 14.01
C THR A 379 21.78 22.24 13.29
N GLN A 380 21.06 22.27 12.16
CA GLN A 380 20.79 23.49 11.38
C GLN A 380 19.50 24.23 11.81
N ARG A 381 18.86 23.80 12.90
CA ARG A 381 17.49 24.21 13.24
C ARG A 381 17.31 25.72 13.41
N GLU A 382 18.26 26.40 14.04
CA GLU A 382 18.19 27.84 14.28
C GLU A 382 18.14 28.63 12.97
N ALA A 383 18.97 28.27 12.00
CA ALA A 383 19.00 28.90 10.69
C ALA A 383 17.73 28.63 9.88
N ILE A 384 17.21 27.41 9.93
CA ILE A 384 15.95 27.02 9.30
C ILE A 384 14.79 27.84 9.89
N ASP A 385 14.73 27.97 11.22
CA ASP A 385 13.70 28.75 11.90
C ASP A 385 13.79 30.25 11.52
N ALA A 386 15.00 30.80 11.41
CA ALA A 386 15.22 32.18 10.96
C ALA A 386 14.75 32.39 9.51
N LEU A 387 15.06 31.45 8.60
CA LEU A 387 14.61 31.49 7.21
C LEU A 387 13.08 31.45 7.10
N ILE A 388 12.43 30.53 7.82
CA ILE A 388 10.97 30.43 7.83
C ILE A 388 10.34 31.74 8.32
N ARG A 389 10.89 32.34 9.39
CA ARG A 389 10.42 33.63 9.92
C ARG A 389 10.59 34.77 8.90
N ALA A 390 11.70 34.79 8.17
CA ALA A 390 11.92 35.78 7.12
C ALA A 390 10.88 35.66 5.99
N LEU A 391 10.48 34.44 5.63
CA LEU A 391 9.44 34.22 4.62
C LEU A 391 8.10 34.81 5.05
N TYR A 392 7.52 34.36 6.17
CA TYR A 392 6.13 34.75 6.49
C TYR A 392 5.98 36.15 7.13
N ALA A 393 7.08 36.79 7.57
CA ALA A 393 7.02 38.14 8.13
C ALA A 393 6.80 39.23 7.07
N ASP A 394 6.95 38.92 5.78
CA ASP A 394 6.74 39.87 4.69
C ASP A 394 5.25 39.99 4.28
N SER A 395 4.89 41.17 3.82
CA SER A 395 3.56 41.60 3.37
C SER A 395 3.00 40.82 2.17
N ILE A 396 3.81 40.04 1.46
CA ILE A 396 3.37 39.25 0.29
C ILE A 396 2.36 38.14 0.64
N PHE A 397 2.24 37.78 1.93
CA PHE A 397 1.26 36.82 2.44
C PHE A 397 0.01 37.49 3.04
N ASP A 398 -0.14 38.81 2.90
CA ASP A 398 -1.35 39.53 3.28
C ASP A 398 -2.53 39.12 2.37
N GLN A 399 -3.70 38.91 2.98
CA GLN A 399 -4.93 38.55 2.29
C GLN A 399 -5.45 39.65 1.35
N GLN A 400 -4.90 40.87 1.46
CA GLN A 400 -5.23 41.99 0.57
C GLN A 400 -4.36 42.07 -0.70
N SER A 401 -3.34 41.22 -0.84
CA SER A 401 -2.51 41.16 -2.04
C SER A 401 -3.24 40.50 -3.22
N GLU A 402 -2.97 40.95 -4.45
CA GLU A 402 -3.64 40.44 -5.67
C GLU A 402 -3.47 38.93 -5.90
N LEU A 403 -2.42 38.32 -5.33
CA LEU A 403 -2.08 36.91 -5.53
C LEU A 403 -2.67 35.98 -4.46
N GLU A 404 -3.21 36.55 -3.38
CA GLU A 404 -3.99 35.78 -2.40
C GLU A 404 -3.24 34.55 -1.83
N LEU A 405 -1.91 34.68 -1.69
CA LEU A 405 -1.00 33.58 -1.34
C LEU A 405 -1.05 33.28 0.16
N GLN A 406 -1.10 32.00 0.53
CA GLN A 406 -1.05 31.56 1.92
C GLN A 406 0.12 30.59 2.12
N MET A 407 1.02 30.90 3.05
CA MET A 407 2.12 30.01 3.41
C MET A 407 1.74 29.08 4.58
N ALA A 408 2.10 27.81 4.50
CA ALA A 408 2.09 26.91 5.66
C ALA A 408 3.19 25.85 5.58
N ILE A 409 3.81 25.57 6.72
CA ILE A 409 4.72 24.44 6.91
C ILE A 409 3.89 23.15 6.93
N GLY A 410 4.29 22.17 6.13
CA GLY A 410 3.68 20.83 6.06
C GLY A 410 4.64 19.74 6.52
N GLY A 411 4.28 18.49 6.23
CA GLY A 411 5.15 17.32 6.42
C GLY A 411 5.67 17.11 7.85
N SER A 412 6.88 16.57 7.95
CA SER A 412 7.48 16.08 9.20
C SER A 412 7.76 17.19 10.21
N LEU A 413 8.15 18.38 9.75
CA LEU A 413 8.34 19.53 10.64
C LEU A 413 7.02 19.96 11.29
N ALA A 414 5.94 20.07 10.51
CA ALA A 414 4.62 20.40 11.05
C ALA A 414 4.13 19.32 12.03
N ALA A 415 4.35 18.03 11.70
CA ALA A 415 3.99 16.92 12.59
C ALA A 415 4.74 16.97 13.93
N ALA A 416 6.05 17.24 13.87
CA ALA A 416 6.89 17.40 15.07
C ALA A 416 6.43 18.60 15.92
N LEU A 417 6.12 19.74 15.31
CA LEU A 417 5.61 20.93 16.01
C LEU A 417 4.29 20.65 16.73
N HIS A 418 3.32 20.00 16.07
CA HIS A 418 2.06 19.58 16.70
C HIS A 418 2.30 18.65 17.88
N ALA A 419 3.13 17.61 17.72
CA ALA A 419 3.41 16.68 18.81
C ALA A 419 4.11 17.33 20.00
N GLN A 420 5.00 18.29 19.76
CA GLN A 420 5.65 19.02 20.85
C GLN A 420 4.67 19.96 21.57
N TYR A 421 3.82 20.66 20.81
CA TYR A 421 2.79 21.56 21.33
C TYR A 421 1.75 20.80 22.18
N GLU A 422 1.32 19.63 21.72
CA GLU A 422 0.36 18.75 22.42
C GLU A 422 1.03 17.82 23.46
N HIS A 423 2.33 17.97 23.70
CA HIS A 423 3.11 17.13 24.61
C HIS A 423 2.98 15.61 24.35
N ALA A 424 2.83 15.21 23.08
CA ALA A 424 2.62 13.83 22.64
C ALA A 424 3.94 13.02 22.58
N ARG A 425 4.58 12.82 23.73
CA ARG A 425 5.92 12.19 23.89
C ARG A 425 6.08 10.76 23.34
N GLY A 426 4.99 10.10 22.95
CA GLY A 426 5.00 8.74 22.37
C GLY A 426 4.53 8.67 20.91
N ALA A 427 4.33 9.81 20.25
CA ALA A 427 3.89 9.84 18.86
C ALA A 427 4.94 9.21 17.93
N LYS A 428 4.52 8.27 17.08
CA LYS A 428 5.39 7.62 16.09
C LYS A 428 5.34 8.41 14.80
N LEU A 429 6.16 9.45 14.71
CA LEU A 429 6.20 10.38 13.58
C LEU A 429 7.39 10.10 12.65
N GLU A 430 7.21 10.48 11.39
CA GLU A 430 8.29 10.65 10.41
C GLU A 430 9.36 11.61 10.99
N PRO A 431 10.64 11.23 11.02
CA PRO A 431 11.72 12.14 11.40
C PRO A 431 11.79 13.35 10.46
N VAL A 432 12.24 14.49 10.96
CA VAL A 432 12.35 15.73 10.16
C VAL A 432 13.58 15.67 9.26
N GLY A 433 13.56 14.80 8.23
CA GLY A 433 14.65 14.63 7.27
C GLY A 433 14.66 15.64 6.10
N LYS A 434 13.58 16.42 5.97
CA LYS A 434 13.44 17.57 5.06
C LYS A 434 12.35 18.49 5.62
N VAL A 435 12.48 19.80 5.41
CA VAL A 435 11.43 20.78 5.73
C VAL A 435 10.63 21.11 4.47
N THR A 436 9.30 20.96 4.54
CA THR A 436 8.41 21.30 3.42
C THR A 436 7.56 22.52 3.75
N ILE A 437 7.60 23.52 2.87
CA ILE A 437 6.82 24.75 2.96
C ILE A 437 5.90 24.83 1.74
N GLY A 438 4.59 24.88 1.97
CA GLY A 438 3.60 25.05 0.91
C GLY A 438 3.22 26.52 0.73
N LEU A 439 3.18 26.97 -0.52
CA LEU A 439 2.61 28.25 -0.95
C LEU A 439 1.27 27.97 -1.63
N TYR A 440 0.17 28.18 -0.93
CA TYR A 440 -1.18 27.81 -1.35
C TYR A 440 -1.89 29.01 -2.00
N TYR A 441 -2.48 28.79 -3.17
CA TYR A 441 -3.25 29.80 -3.90
C TYR A 441 -4.46 29.17 -4.59
N THR A 442 -5.48 30.00 -4.82
CA THR A 442 -6.77 29.58 -5.39
C THR A 442 -7.00 30.05 -6.82
N ASP A 443 -6.27 31.08 -7.26
CA ASP A 443 -6.42 31.60 -8.62
C ASP A 443 -6.00 30.57 -9.67
N ARG A 444 -6.80 30.47 -10.74
CA ARG A 444 -6.56 29.56 -11.85
C ARG A 444 -5.60 30.15 -12.89
N ALA A 445 -5.48 31.47 -12.95
CA ALA A 445 -4.61 32.16 -13.92
C ALA A 445 -3.14 32.22 -13.45
N THR A 446 -2.89 32.18 -12.15
CA THR A 446 -1.53 32.13 -11.59
C THR A 446 -0.79 30.84 -11.96
N ASP A 447 0.38 31.00 -12.57
CA ASP A 447 1.35 29.94 -12.82
C ASP A 447 2.14 29.62 -11.54
N PRO A 448 2.31 28.34 -11.13
CA PRO A 448 3.12 27.95 -9.98
C PRO A 448 4.50 28.62 -9.91
N ALA A 449 5.18 28.84 -11.04
CA ALA A 449 6.50 29.50 -11.06
C ALA A 449 6.42 30.96 -10.56
N THR A 450 5.32 31.66 -10.85
CA THR A 450 5.11 33.04 -10.38
C THR A 450 5.09 33.11 -8.86
N ALA A 451 4.45 32.14 -8.19
CA ALA A 451 4.43 32.10 -6.73
C ALA A 451 5.83 31.89 -6.12
N ILE A 452 6.69 31.13 -6.81
CA ILE A 452 8.09 30.91 -6.40
C ILE A 452 8.94 32.17 -6.60
N GLU A 453 8.78 32.88 -7.72
CA GLU A 453 9.52 34.12 -8.00
C GLU A 453 9.34 35.19 -6.90
N LEU A 454 8.17 35.25 -6.26
CA LEU A 454 7.89 36.21 -5.19
C LEU A 454 8.69 35.95 -3.91
N VAL A 455 9.01 34.68 -3.63
CA VAL A 455 9.70 34.30 -2.39
C VAL A 455 11.22 34.25 -2.55
N LYS A 456 11.74 34.09 -3.78
CA LYS A 456 13.19 34.03 -4.05
C LYS A 456 13.98 35.21 -3.44
N PRO A 457 13.57 36.48 -3.58
CA PRO A 457 14.32 37.60 -3.00
C PRO A 457 14.43 37.55 -1.48
N LEU A 458 13.45 36.95 -0.79
CA LEU A 458 13.44 36.82 0.67
C LEU A 458 14.47 35.79 1.18
N LEU A 459 14.92 34.90 0.30
CA LEU A 459 15.88 33.84 0.62
C LEU A 459 17.34 34.25 0.40
N ALA A 460 17.57 35.36 -0.32
CA ALA A 460 18.91 35.86 -0.64
C ALA A 460 19.87 35.95 0.56
N PRO A 461 19.45 36.28 1.81
CA PRO A 461 20.34 36.29 2.96
C PRO A 461 20.84 34.91 3.43
N PHE A 462 20.20 33.82 2.99
CA PHE A 462 20.45 32.46 3.48
C PHE A 462 21.16 31.57 2.45
N VAL A 463 21.28 32.04 1.20
CA VAL A 463 21.77 31.26 0.06
C VAL A 463 23.07 31.82 -0.52
N ASP A 464 23.87 30.97 -1.16
CA ASP A 464 25.12 31.31 -1.86
C ASP A 464 24.88 32.40 -2.94
N PRO A 465 25.80 33.35 -3.23
CA PRO A 465 27.23 33.44 -2.88
C PRO A 465 27.57 34.15 -1.55
N GLN A 466 26.64 34.25 -0.58
CA GLN A 466 26.91 34.97 0.66
C GLN A 466 27.98 34.25 1.52
N PRO A 467 28.99 34.95 2.06
CA PRO A 467 29.93 34.35 3.00
C PRO A 467 29.20 33.75 4.22
N GLY A 468 29.32 32.44 4.42
CA GLY A 468 28.61 31.72 5.47
C GLY A 468 27.19 31.27 5.11
N ALA A 469 26.81 31.30 3.82
CA ALA A 469 25.57 30.71 3.33
C ALA A 469 25.48 29.24 3.78
N LEU A 470 24.31 28.86 4.29
CA LEU A 470 24.04 27.51 4.75
C LEU A 470 23.40 26.66 3.65
N PHE A 471 22.87 27.30 2.62
CA PHE A 471 22.12 26.63 1.56
C PHE A 471 22.57 27.02 0.15
N GLN A 472 22.49 26.07 -0.76
CA GLN A 472 22.52 26.27 -2.21
C GLN A 472 21.10 26.17 -2.75
N MET A 473 20.73 27.09 -3.65
CA MET A 473 19.38 27.19 -4.20
C MET A 473 19.32 26.60 -5.61
N ASP A 474 18.35 25.74 -5.85
CA ASP A 474 17.98 25.22 -7.17
C ASP A 474 16.53 25.57 -7.48
N ASP A 475 16.35 26.34 -8.56
CA ASP A 475 15.08 26.84 -9.08
C ASP A 475 14.73 26.28 -10.47
N SER A 476 15.41 25.21 -10.88
CA SER A 476 15.20 24.56 -12.19
C SER A 476 13.85 23.83 -12.31
N HIS A 477 13.14 23.65 -11.20
CA HIS A 477 11.88 22.90 -11.12
C HIS A 477 10.66 23.85 -11.09
N PRO A 478 9.79 23.86 -12.12
CA PRO A 478 8.62 24.73 -12.15
C PRO A 478 7.71 24.54 -10.92
N GLY A 479 7.43 25.63 -10.21
CA GLY A 479 6.59 25.63 -9.01
C GLY A 479 7.24 25.04 -7.76
N ARG A 480 8.55 24.76 -7.79
CA ARG A 480 9.35 24.34 -6.63
C ARG A 480 10.61 25.20 -6.50
N LEU A 481 11.08 25.31 -5.27
CA LEU A 481 12.39 25.86 -4.95
C LEU A 481 13.05 24.93 -3.94
N LEU A 482 14.23 24.43 -4.29
CA LEU A 482 14.95 23.44 -3.52
C LEU A 482 16.17 24.10 -2.88
N LEU A 483 16.34 23.93 -1.57
CA LEU A 483 17.49 24.43 -0.82
C LEU A 483 18.31 23.26 -0.30
N PHE A 484 19.44 23.00 -0.94
CA PHE A 484 20.42 21.98 -0.56
C PHE A 484 21.38 22.53 0.48
N ALA A 485 21.98 21.66 1.30
CA ALA A 485 23.07 22.08 2.18
C ALA A 485 24.23 22.64 1.35
N ALA A 486 24.83 23.75 1.81
CA ALA A 486 25.94 24.36 1.09
C ALA A 486 27.24 23.53 1.16
N ASN A 487 27.35 22.66 2.17
CA ASN A 487 28.49 21.77 2.37
C ASN A 487 28.10 20.32 2.06
N VAL A 488 29.09 19.56 1.64
CA VAL A 488 29.01 18.11 1.52
C VAL A 488 28.90 17.50 2.93
N GLU A 489 27.85 16.71 3.15
CA GLU A 489 27.54 16.07 4.43
C GLU A 489 27.72 14.56 4.32
N ILE A 490 28.21 13.92 5.39
CA ILE A 490 28.34 12.46 5.46
C ILE A 490 27.11 11.92 6.21
N ILE A 491 26.23 11.23 5.49
CA ILE A 491 24.98 10.69 6.05
C ILE A 491 24.92 9.20 5.80
N GLU A 492 25.38 8.42 6.79
CA GLU A 492 25.37 6.97 6.71
C GLU A 492 23.98 6.41 6.35
N PRO A 493 23.90 5.41 5.46
CA PRO A 493 25.00 4.70 4.81
C PRO A 493 25.37 5.25 3.41
N PHE A 494 24.82 6.39 3.00
CA PHE A 494 24.98 6.93 1.64
C PHE A 494 25.85 8.18 1.63
N GLY A 495 26.89 8.14 0.80
CA GLY A 495 27.69 9.31 0.46
C GLY A 495 28.45 9.98 1.61
N PRO A 496 29.40 10.81 1.19
CA PRO A 496 29.31 12.26 1.28
C PRO A 496 28.50 12.85 0.09
N TYR A 497 27.54 13.74 0.34
CA TYR A 497 26.83 14.52 -0.70
C TYR A 497 26.16 15.78 -0.13
N GLU A 498 25.69 16.72 -0.96
CA GLU A 498 24.87 17.88 -0.53
C GLU A 498 23.36 17.51 -0.44
N PRO A 499 22.78 17.29 0.76
CA PRO A 499 21.38 16.89 0.91
C PRO A 499 20.38 18.03 0.73
N LEU A 500 19.18 17.73 0.24
CA LEU A 500 18.06 18.66 0.25
C LEU A 500 17.60 18.94 1.69
N VAL A 501 17.60 20.20 2.12
CA VAL A 501 17.20 20.57 3.49
C VAL A 501 15.79 21.13 3.52
N ILE A 502 15.47 22.04 2.59
CA ILE A 502 14.18 22.71 2.51
C ILE A 502 13.63 22.60 1.10
N GLU A 503 12.36 22.24 1.00
CA GLU A 503 11.57 22.34 -0.22
C GLU A 503 10.46 23.37 -0.01
N ILE A 504 10.37 24.34 -0.92
CA ILE A 504 9.25 25.27 -1.03
C ILE A 504 8.47 24.92 -2.29
N VAL A 505 7.16 24.69 -2.15
CA VAL A 505 6.32 24.21 -3.26
C VAL A 505 5.05 25.04 -3.40
N ALA A 506 4.79 25.50 -4.61
CA ALA A 506 3.57 26.21 -4.97
C ALA A 506 2.45 25.21 -5.24
N LYS A 507 1.38 25.26 -4.43
CA LYS A 507 0.24 24.33 -4.48
C LYS A 507 -1.04 25.08 -4.81
N ARG A 508 -1.53 24.91 -6.04
CA ARG A 508 -2.88 25.38 -6.41
C ARG A 508 -3.93 24.51 -5.72
N VAL A 509 -4.85 25.12 -5.00
CA VAL A 509 -5.90 24.42 -4.24
C VAL A 509 -7.29 24.97 -4.55
N ARG A 510 -8.31 24.12 -4.42
CA ARG A 510 -9.72 24.56 -4.51
C ARG A 510 -10.15 25.32 -3.27
N VAL A 511 -9.66 24.88 -2.12
CA VAL A 511 -9.93 25.44 -0.80
C VAL A 511 -8.60 25.57 -0.09
N ARG A 512 -8.34 26.75 0.45
CA ARG A 512 -7.15 27.02 1.24
C ARG A 512 -7.09 26.12 2.48
N PRO A 513 -5.91 25.59 2.85
CA PRO A 513 -5.78 24.80 4.06
C PRO A 513 -6.05 25.66 5.30
N LEU A 514 -6.52 25.00 6.36
CA LEU A 514 -6.57 25.61 7.68
C LEU A 514 -5.16 25.63 8.26
N ILE A 515 -4.80 26.76 8.88
CA ILE A 515 -3.49 26.96 9.50
C ILE A 515 -3.65 26.99 11.02
N SER A 516 -2.69 26.37 11.70
CA SER A 516 -2.44 26.56 13.12
C SER A 516 -1.15 27.36 13.29
N PHE A 517 -1.08 28.20 14.32
CA PHE A 517 0.16 28.91 14.67
C PHE A 517 0.79 28.27 15.89
N ILE A 518 1.91 27.56 15.70
CA ILE A 518 2.66 26.92 16.78
C ILE A 518 3.96 27.70 16.99
N TRP A 519 4.08 28.35 18.14
CA TRP A 519 5.24 29.20 18.50
C TRP A 519 5.58 30.27 17.43
N GLY A 520 4.54 30.79 16.80
CA GLY A 520 4.62 31.79 15.73
C GLY A 520 4.80 31.22 14.32
N PHE A 521 4.97 29.90 14.16
CA PHE A 521 5.08 29.29 12.84
C PHE A 521 3.70 28.95 12.25
N PRO A 522 3.40 29.35 11.00
CA PRO A 522 2.20 28.92 10.30
C PRO A 522 2.39 27.46 9.86
N VAL A 523 1.70 26.53 10.50
CA VAL A 523 1.72 25.10 10.16
C VAL A 523 0.36 24.67 9.64
N LEU A 524 0.31 23.64 8.79
CA LEU A 524 -0.96 23.01 8.44
C LEU A 524 -1.68 22.55 9.72
N SER A 525 -3.00 22.76 9.77
CA SER A 525 -3.83 22.23 10.85
C SER A 525 -3.71 20.71 10.90
N LEU A 526 -3.97 20.10 12.06
CA LEU A 526 -3.97 18.62 12.19
C LEU A 526 -4.84 17.95 11.13
N ARG A 527 -6.00 18.53 10.78
CA ARG A 527 -6.89 17.99 9.74
C ARG A 527 -6.20 17.92 8.38
N ASP A 528 -5.62 19.03 7.92
CA ASP A 528 -5.02 19.11 6.59
C ASP A 528 -3.67 18.38 6.54
N LEU A 529 -2.94 18.35 7.66
CA LEU A 529 -1.71 17.58 7.80
C LEU A 529 -1.96 16.06 7.78
N ILE A 530 -3.02 15.58 8.46
CA ILE A 530 -3.45 14.18 8.34
C ILE A 530 -3.74 13.86 6.87
N LEU A 531 -4.52 14.70 6.19
CA LEU A 531 -4.85 14.51 4.78
C LEU A 531 -3.60 14.49 3.89
N GLU A 532 -2.62 15.36 4.14
CA GLU A 532 -1.33 15.37 3.45
C GLU A 532 -0.60 14.03 3.62
N TYR A 533 -0.49 13.52 4.85
CA TYR A 533 0.14 12.23 5.12
C TYR A 533 -0.62 11.04 4.53
N GLN A 534 -1.96 11.05 4.57
CA GLN A 534 -2.77 10.01 3.96
C GLN A 534 -2.60 9.99 2.44
N THR A 535 -2.49 11.17 1.81
CA THR A 535 -2.27 11.32 0.38
C THR A 535 -0.86 10.86 0.00
N ARG A 536 0.18 11.30 0.73
CA ARG A 536 1.56 10.81 0.53
C ARG A 536 1.65 9.29 0.67
N ALA A 537 1.05 8.72 1.72
CA ALA A 537 1.02 7.27 1.92
C ALA A 537 0.31 6.52 0.78
N ALA A 538 -0.65 7.16 0.11
CA ALA A 538 -1.37 6.58 -1.03
C ALA A 538 -0.54 6.49 -2.31
N HIS A 539 0.44 7.37 -2.48
CA HIS A 539 1.33 7.40 -3.64
C HIS A 539 2.65 6.65 -3.42
N VAL A 540 2.91 6.20 -2.18
CA VAL A 540 4.14 5.47 -1.84
C VAL A 540 3.84 4.00 -1.61
N VAL A 541 4.50 3.15 -2.40
CA VAL A 541 4.41 1.68 -2.29
C VAL A 541 5.60 1.06 -1.56
N GLU A 542 6.74 1.75 -1.46
CA GLU A 542 7.91 1.29 -0.69
C GLU A 542 7.54 1.04 0.78
N PHE A 543 7.77 -0.19 1.24
CA PHE A 543 7.25 -0.73 2.49
C PHE A 543 7.56 0.12 3.73
N ALA A 544 8.82 0.52 3.95
CA ALA A 544 9.17 1.21 5.18
C ALA A 544 8.68 2.65 5.20
N MET A 545 8.85 3.39 4.09
CA MET A 545 8.33 4.74 3.95
C MET A 545 6.80 4.76 4.06
N ARG A 546 6.09 3.89 3.33
CA ARG A 546 4.62 3.75 3.45
C ARG A 546 4.19 3.45 4.88
N GLY A 547 4.88 2.52 5.55
CA GLY A 547 4.66 2.19 6.95
C GLY A 547 4.88 3.39 7.88
N MET A 548 5.92 4.18 7.66
CA MET A 548 6.22 5.40 8.42
C MET A 548 5.15 6.48 8.23
N LEU A 549 4.74 6.73 6.99
CA LEU A 549 3.68 7.70 6.67
C LEU A 549 2.34 7.29 7.30
N ARG A 550 1.97 6.01 7.22
CA ARG A 550 0.77 5.46 7.87
C ARG A 550 0.79 5.62 9.39
N ARG A 551 1.92 5.30 10.04
CA ARG A 551 2.09 5.48 11.49
C ARG A 551 2.01 6.95 11.91
N THR A 552 2.54 7.84 11.08
CA THR A 552 2.48 9.30 11.31
C THR A 552 1.04 9.80 11.20
N ALA A 553 0.33 9.46 10.13
CA ALA A 553 -1.08 9.80 9.95
C ALA A 553 -1.95 9.32 11.12
N ARG A 554 -1.71 8.09 11.60
CA ARG A 554 -2.40 7.54 12.78
C ARG A 554 -2.09 8.34 14.05
N SER A 555 -0.81 8.64 14.31
CA SER A 555 -0.41 9.43 15.48
C SER A 555 -1.03 10.83 15.47
N LEU A 556 -1.08 11.48 14.30
CA LEU A 556 -1.73 12.78 14.12
C LEU A 556 -3.25 12.71 14.32
N THR A 557 -3.88 11.64 13.86
CA THR A 557 -5.30 11.38 14.09
C THR A 557 -5.59 11.20 15.58
N ASP A 558 -4.75 10.45 16.29
CA ASP A 558 -4.87 10.27 17.74
C ASP A 558 -4.73 11.60 18.49
N MET A 559 -3.83 12.50 18.04
CA MET A 559 -3.72 13.87 18.59
C MET A 559 -5.01 14.66 18.35
N LEU A 560 -5.53 14.67 17.12
CA LEU A 560 -6.77 15.40 16.78
C LEU A 560 -7.98 14.94 17.61
N MET A 561 -8.07 13.64 17.89
CA MET A 561 -9.18 13.07 18.67
C MET A 561 -9.06 13.35 20.16
N LYS A 562 -7.84 13.50 20.70
CA LYS A 562 -7.62 13.86 22.10
C LYS A 562 -8.01 15.30 22.42
N VAL A 563 -7.83 16.24 21.50
CA VAL A 563 -8.24 17.64 21.67
C VAL A 563 -9.77 17.80 21.80
N ARG A 564 -10.55 16.74 21.50
CA ARG A 564 -12.02 16.73 21.61
C ARG A 564 -12.57 16.09 22.89
N GLN A 565 -11.70 15.61 23.79
CA GLN A 565 -12.06 15.15 25.13
C GLN A 565 -11.63 16.20 26.15
#